data_AF-A0A5N8HIJ2-F1
#
_entry.id   AF-A0A5N8HIJ2-F1
#
_cell.length_a   1.000
_cell.length_b   1.000
_cell.length_c   1.000
_cell.angle_alpha   90.00
_cell.angle_beta   90.00
_cell.angle_gamma   90.00
#
_symmetry.space_group_name_H-M   'P 1'
#
loop_
_entity.id
_entity.type
_entity.pdbx_description
1 polymer ?
#
loop_
_entity_poly.entity_id
_entity_poly.type
_entity_poly.pdbx_seq_one_letter_code
_entity_poly.pdbx_strand_id
1 'polypeptide(L)'
;LKGAEDNGVGFILESNGSPVTLLNITNSSKGYTNLKEVAAKSKLTDTTVSIPITASYYVYDTNKIKSGALEATALINVKYD
;
A
#
# COMPACT_ATOMS: atom_id res chain seq x y z
N LEU A 1 -3.82 6.65 1.27
CA LEU A 1 -3.34 7.54 0.19
C LEU A 1 -4.43 8.54 -0.11
N LYS A 2 -4.27 9.80 0.31
CA LYS A 2 -5.23 10.86 -0.03
C LYS A 2 -4.76 11.54 -1.31
N GLY A 3 -5.69 11.85 -2.20
CA GLY A 3 -5.41 12.64 -3.40
C GLY A 3 -5.22 14.12 -3.06
N ALA A 4 -5.50 14.98 -4.03
CA ALA A 4 -5.48 16.44 -3.84
C ALA A 4 -6.44 16.90 -2.72
N GLU A 5 -6.19 18.08 -2.13
CA GLU A 5 -6.97 18.61 -0.99
C GLU A 5 -8.46 18.87 -1.29
N ASP A 6 -8.78 18.96 -2.58
CA ASP A 6 -10.11 19.14 -3.12
C ASP A 6 -10.80 17.81 -3.52
N ASN A 7 -10.19 16.67 -3.18
CA ASN A 7 -10.76 15.33 -3.35
C ASN A 7 -11.45 14.85 -2.06
N GLY A 8 -12.54 14.09 -2.21
CA GLY A 8 -13.31 13.47 -1.13
C GLY A 8 -13.02 11.99 -0.90
N VAL A 9 -12.18 11.37 -1.73
CA VAL A 9 -11.83 9.94 -1.64
C VAL A 9 -10.34 9.70 -1.46
N GLY A 10 -10.01 8.61 -0.78
CA GLY A 10 -8.64 8.11 -0.66
C GLY A 10 -8.58 6.61 -0.93
N PHE A 11 -7.36 6.08 -1.00
CA PHE A 11 -7.13 4.64 -1.13
C PHE A 11 -6.51 4.06 0.14
N ILE A 12 -6.92 2.85 0.48
CA ILE A 12 -6.30 1.99 1.49
C ILE A 12 -5.74 0.76 0.78
N LEU A 13 -4.55 0.33 1.21
CA LEU A 13 -3.98 -0.95 0.82
C LEU A 13 -4.06 -1.87 2.02
N GLU A 14 -4.47 -3.10 1.79
CA GLU A 14 -4.55 -4.14 2.81
C GLU A 14 -3.78 -5.38 2.36
N SER A 15 -3.14 -6.04 3.30
CA SER A 15 -2.46 -7.32 3.12
C SER A 15 -2.94 -8.27 4.19
N ASN A 16 -3.45 -9.43 3.80
CA ASN A 16 -4.01 -10.43 4.72
C ASN A 16 -5.04 -9.86 5.72
N GLY A 17 -5.89 -8.94 5.25
CA GLY A 17 -6.93 -8.29 6.08
C GLY A 17 -6.43 -7.23 7.05
N SER A 18 -5.16 -6.83 6.98
CA SER A 18 -4.59 -5.75 7.78
C SER A 18 -4.15 -4.56 6.91
N PRO A 19 -4.38 -3.30 7.35
CA PRO A 19 -3.91 -2.12 6.63
C PRO A 19 -2.38 -2.10 6.46
N VAL A 20 -1.92 -1.78 5.26
CA VAL A 20 -0.51 -1.58 4.94
C VAL A 20 -0.09 -0.16 5.33
N THR A 21 0.94 -0.04 6.17
CA THR A 21 1.61 1.23 6.46
C THR A 21 2.59 1.54 5.34
N LEU A 22 2.32 2.62 4.60
CA LEU A 22 3.16 3.08 3.51
C LEU A 22 4.31 3.93 4.02
N LEU A 23 5.52 3.67 3.54
CA LEU A 23 6.66 4.55 3.78
C LEU A 23 6.38 5.92 3.16
N ASN A 24 6.30 6.95 3.99
CA ASN A 24 6.34 8.31 3.49
C ASN A 24 7.81 8.74 3.33
N ILE A 25 8.29 8.87 2.10
CA ILE A 25 9.67 9.26 1.80
C ILE A 25 10.03 10.66 2.33
N THR A 26 9.06 11.56 2.51
CA THR A 26 9.31 12.88 3.11
C THR A 26 9.24 12.86 4.64
N ASN A 27 8.69 11.80 5.23
CA ASN A 27 8.61 11.61 6.68
C ASN A 27 8.75 10.13 7.03
N SER A 28 9.99 9.63 6.93
CA SER A 28 10.36 8.23 7.13
C SER A 28 10.21 7.76 8.58
N SER A 29 9.92 8.66 9.52
CA SER A 29 9.76 8.35 10.95
C SER A 29 8.56 7.43 11.25
N LYS A 30 7.58 7.33 10.35
CA LYS A 30 6.37 6.51 10.55
C LYS A 30 6.55 5.02 10.22
N GLY A 31 7.73 4.60 9.77
CA GLY A 31 8.01 3.21 9.40
C GLY A 31 7.21 2.75 8.17
N TYR A 32 7.27 1.45 7.89
CA TYR A 32 6.57 0.80 6.79
C TYR A 32 6.24 -0.66 7.11
N THR A 33 5.23 -1.22 6.45
CA THR A 33 4.88 -2.64 6.60
C THR A 33 5.74 -3.51 5.70
N ASN A 34 6.39 -4.52 6.28
CA ASN A 34 6.98 -5.62 5.52
C ASN A 34 5.83 -6.53 5.02
N LEU A 35 5.60 -6.55 3.71
CA LEU A 35 4.51 -7.33 3.10
C LEU A 35 4.80 -8.83 3.09
N LYS A 36 6.08 -9.19 2.90
CA LYS A 36 6.57 -10.56 2.94
C LYS A 36 8.04 -10.54 3.33
N GLU A 37 8.40 -11.39 4.28
CA GLU A 37 9.79 -11.65 4.64
C GLU A 37 10.09 -13.12 4.34
N VAL A 38 11.27 -13.38 3.78
CA VAL A 38 11.78 -14.72 3.53
C VAL A 38 13.10 -14.83 4.27
N ALA A 39 13.14 -15.70 5.29
CA ALA A 39 14.30 -15.80 6.16
C ALA A 39 15.55 -16.21 5.39
N ALA A 40 16.68 -15.56 5.69
CA ALA A 40 17.98 -15.88 5.11
C ALA A 40 18.33 -17.36 5.31
N LYS A 41 18.96 -17.96 4.29
CA LYS A 41 19.38 -19.39 4.26
C LYS A 41 18.23 -20.41 4.29
N SER A 42 16.97 -19.97 4.22
CA SER A 42 15.86 -20.86 3.92
C SER A 42 16.05 -21.42 2.52
N LYS A 43 15.91 -22.73 2.34
CA LYS A 43 15.86 -23.32 1.00
C LYS A 43 14.59 -22.76 0.34
N LEU A 44 14.74 -21.95 -0.71
CA LEU A 44 13.63 -21.55 -1.55
C LEU A 44 13.13 -22.79 -2.29
N THR A 45 12.20 -23.51 -1.67
CA THR A 45 11.56 -24.68 -2.29
C THR A 45 10.47 -24.24 -3.25
N ASP A 46 9.92 -23.05 -3.03
CA ASP A 46 8.89 -22.46 -3.87
C ASP A 46 9.57 -21.64 -4.97
N THR A 47 9.18 -21.89 -6.22
CA THR A 47 9.64 -21.12 -7.38
C THR A 47 8.96 -19.75 -7.48
N THR A 48 7.89 -19.53 -6.71
CA THR A 48 7.10 -18.30 -6.70
C THR A 48 6.63 -17.98 -5.28
N VAL A 49 6.61 -16.69 -4.93
CA VAL A 49 6.09 -16.20 -3.65
C VAL A 49 5.03 -15.14 -3.93
N SER A 50 3.80 -15.40 -3.49
CA SER A 50 2.70 -14.46 -3.65
C SER A 50 2.72 -13.39 -2.56
N ILE A 51 2.50 -12.13 -2.96
CA ILE A 51 2.31 -10.99 -2.07
C ILE A 51 0.86 -10.50 -2.26
N PRO A 52 -0.08 -10.89 -1.39
CA PRO A 52 -1.48 -10.52 -1.55
C PRO A 52 -1.68 -9.05 -1.14
N ILE A 53 -2.08 -8.20 -2.09
CA ILE A 53 -2.44 -6.81 -1.84
C ILE A 53 -3.81 -6.52 -2.41
N THR A 54 -4.68 -6.01 -1.55
CA THR A 54 -5.99 -5.48 -1.94
C THR A 54 -5.93 -3.96 -1.90
N ALA A 55 -6.35 -3.31 -2.99
CA ALA A 55 -6.54 -1.87 -3.02
C ALA A 55 -8.04 -1.55 -3.01
N SER A 56 -8.45 -0.71 -2.07
CA SER A 56 -9.83 -0.24 -1.94
C SER A 56 -9.84 1.28 -1.86
N TYR A 57 -10.89 1.94 -2.36
CA TYR A 57 -11.12 3.34 -2.07
C TYR A 57 -11.99 3.48 -0.83
N TYR A 58 -11.89 4.61 -0.15
CA TYR A 58 -12.80 5.01 0.91
C TYR A 58 -13.18 6.48 0.74
N VAL A 59 -14.41 6.81 1.09
CA VAL A 59 -14.91 8.19 1.11
C VAL A 59 -14.61 8.78 2.48
N TYR A 60 -14.02 9.98 2.52
CA TYR A 60 -13.80 10.72 3.76
C TYR A 60 -14.46 12.10 3.78
N ASP A 61 -14.87 12.63 2.62
CA ASP A 61 -15.65 13.86 2.52
C ASP A 61 -16.58 13.78 1.30
N THR A 62 -17.87 13.56 1.55
CA THR A 62 -18.88 13.41 0.49
C THR A 62 -19.11 14.69 -0.31
N ASN A 63 -18.85 15.87 0.27
CA ASN A 63 -19.05 17.16 -0.40
C ASN A 63 -17.93 17.47 -1.41
N LYS A 64 -16.81 16.74 -1.34
CA LYS A 64 -15.65 16.88 -2.22
C LYS A 64 -15.52 15.75 -3.24
N ILE A 65 -16.49 14.84 -3.33
CA ILE A 65 -16.48 13.79 -4.36
C ILE A 65 -16.71 14.44 -5.72
N LYS A 66 -15.84 14.13 -6.67
CA LYS A 66 -15.94 14.57 -8.06
C LYS A 66 -16.08 13.36 -8.96
N SER A 67 -16.82 13.52 -10.06
CA SER A 67 -16.82 12.53 -11.14
C SER A 67 -15.47 12.56 -11.86
N GLY A 68 -14.96 11.39 -12.25
CA GLY A 68 -13.70 11.27 -12.96
C GLY A 68 -12.94 10.00 -12.61
N ALA A 69 -11.74 9.89 -13.15
CA ALA A 69 -10.83 8.79 -12.85
C ALA A 69 -10.37 8.85 -11.39
N LEU A 70 -10.34 7.70 -10.72
CA LEU A 70 -9.77 7.53 -9.39
C LEU A 70 -8.43 6.82 -9.53
N GLU A 71 -7.35 7.54 -9.28
CA GLU A 71 -6.00 7.04 -9.50
C GLU A 71 -5.09 7.34 -8.30
N ALA A 72 -4.26 6.37 -7.96
CA ALA A 72 -3.17 6.52 -7.00
C ALA A 72 -2.05 5.56 -7.37
N THR A 73 -0.80 5.97 -7.15
CA THR A 73 0.37 5.12 -7.35
C THR A 73 1.00 4.79 -6.00
N ALA A 74 1.29 3.51 -5.78
CA ALA A 74 2.08 3.01 -4.66
C ALA A 74 3.20 2.12 -5.21
N LEU A 75 4.38 2.20 -4.60
CA LEU A 75 5.56 1.42 -5.01
C LEU A 75 5.83 0.32 -3.98
N ILE A 76 6.02 -0.92 -4.45
CA ILE A 76 6.50 -2.04 -3.63
C ILE A 76 8.00 -2.15 -3.84
N ASN A 77 8.78 -2.01 -2.76
CA ASN A 77 10.22 -2.19 -2.79
C ASN A 77 10.58 -3.62 -2.39
N VAL A 78 11.34 -4.32 -3.22
CA VAL A 78 11.92 -5.63 -2.93
C VAL A 78 13.40 -5.44 -2.65
N LYS A 79 13.88 -5.96 -1.53
CA LYS A 79 15.29 -5.93 -1.14
C LYS A 79 15.79 -7.36 -0.95
N TYR A 80 17.01 -7.59 -1.44
CA TYR A 80 17.76 -8.81 -1.18
C TYR A 80 18.90 -8.45 -0.23
N ASP A 81 19.19 -9.34 0.72
CA ASP A 81 20.39 -9.27 1.55
C ASP A 81 21.62 -9.81 0.80
#